data_AF-A0AAV0A9R9-F1
#
_entry.id   AF-A0AAV0A9R9-F1
#
_cell.length_a   1.000
_cell.length_b   1.000
_cell.length_c   1.000
_cell.angle_alpha   90.00
_cell.angle_beta   90.00
_cell.angle_gamma   90.00
#
_symmetry.space_group_name_H-M   'P 1'
#
loop_
_entity.id
_entity.type
_entity.pdbx_description
1 polymer ?
#
loop_
_entity_poly.entity_id
_entity_poly.type
_entity_poly.pdbx_seq_one_letter_code
_entity_poly.pdbx_strand_id
1 'polypeptide(L)'
;MDGATVAGDLLTLGYGALPEEASRGLACADFRALCARLAAELTALGALERQEEGTVVLGAGHGPDAEDEFLRQLAGLLRALHCPDRALCGGNCAAVLREPGGGLRLLRFLCSELQAARLLHLRLRLDASPVQATGEETKEGNGLVQELMLTLQALALPRPVRGTLASQLLREFHDKVSELLPSLPPESMQPLLHSPLDTSQWEALGSLSQSLTEQYCCRRCLLLKRLDLTTSAFHWGDRAEGKGEAMKAVLFPIRGRLTPESDVSVAHVLAARADLSRLVPATSVAARQGTSCAINKVIMGDVPDRGGRPDELEAPMPAWKSRRENGGSGKAGPQRWGRRKKKK
;
A
#
# COMPACT_ATOMS: atom_id res chain seq x y z
N MET A 1 -28.08 -42.54 -5.12
CA MET A 1 -27.69 -41.31 -4.40
C MET A 1 -27.13 -41.76 -3.06
N ASP A 2 -25.82 -41.81 -2.94
CA ASP A 2 -25.17 -42.60 -1.90
C ASP A 2 -25.07 -41.78 -0.61
N GLY A 3 -25.97 -42.08 0.35
CA GLY A 3 -26.00 -41.39 1.65
C GLY A 3 -24.68 -41.49 2.43
N ALA A 4 -23.80 -42.43 2.08
CA ALA A 4 -22.46 -42.57 2.63
C ALA A 4 -21.56 -41.36 2.31
N THR A 5 -21.73 -40.72 1.15
CA THR A 5 -20.91 -39.57 0.74
C THR A 5 -21.22 -38.34 1.60
N VAL A 6 -22.51 -38.01 1.74
CA VAL A 6 -23.00 -36.90 2.57
C VAL A 6 -22.70 -37.13 4.06
N ALA A 7 -22.79 -38.38 4.53
CA ALA A 7 -22.39 -38.71 5.90
C ALA A 7 -20.88 -38.46 6.13
N GLY A 8 -20.04 -38.81 5.15
CA GLY A 8 -18.62 -38.48 5.16
C GLY A 8 -18.37 -36.97 5.19
N ASP A 9 -19.05 -36.20 4.33
CA ASP A 9 -18.93 -34.74 4.28
C ASP A 9 -19.31 -34.10 5.62
N LEU A 10 -20.41 -34.52 6.24
CA LEU A 10 -20.85 -34.03 7.55
C LEU A 10 -19.82 -34.33 8.65
N LEU A 11 -19.26 -35.55 8.66
CA LEU A 11 -18.20 -35.91 9.61
C LEU A 11 -16.95 -35.05 9.41
N THR A 12 -16.52 -34.81 8.17
CA THR A 12 -15.37 -33.93 7.89
C THR A 12 -15.64 -32.47 8.30
N LEU A 13 -16.90 -32.05 8.25
CA LEU A 13 -17.33 -30.73 8.69
C LEU A 13 -17.51 -30.62 10.21
N GLY A 14 -17.37 -31.72 10.96
CA GLY A 14 -17.51 -31.76 12.42
C GLY A 14 -18.95 -31.97 12.90
N TYR A 15 -19.87 -32.32 12.01
CA TYR A 15 -21.21 -32.75 12.36
C TYR A 15 -21.22 -34.26 12.62
N GLY A 16 -21.94 -34.70 13.66
CA GLY A 16 -22.04 -36.12 14.02
C GLY A 16 -22.66 -36.96 12.90
N ALA A 17 -22.48 -38.28 13.00
CA ALA A 17 -23.09 -39.22 12.06
C ALA A 17 -24.60 -39.01 11.99
N LEU A 18 -25.15 -38.91 10.77
CA LEU A 18 -26.58 -38.92 10.53
C LEU A 18 -27.16 -40.23 11.11
N PRO A 19 -28.16 -40.19 12.01
CA PRO A 19 -28.81 -41.40 12.50
C PRO A 19 -29.38 -42.18 11.32
N GLU A 20 -29.13 -43.50 11.24
CA GLU A 20 -29.60 -44.35 10.13
C GLU A 20 -31.13 -44.35 9.99
N GLU A 21 -31.84 -44.05 11.07
CA GLU A 21 -33.30 -44.04 11.18
C GLU A 21 -33.93 -42.65 10.99
N ALA A 22 -33.12 -41.60 10.82
CA ALA A 22 -33.63 -40.27 10.51
C ALA A 22 -34.18 -40.31 9.08
N SER A 23 -35.51 -40.45 8.98
CA SER A 23 -36.28 -40.22 7.77
C SER A 23 -35.80 -38.92 7.14
N ARG A 24 -35.03 -39.04 6.04
CA ARG A 24 -34.30 -37.96 5.35
C ARG A 24 -35.23 -37.03 4.58
N GLY A 25 -36.36 -36.70 5.19
CA GLY A 25 -37.46 -35.95 4.63
C GLY A 25 -37.88 -34.83 5.57
N LEU A 26 -38.66 -33.92 5.00
CA LEU A 26 -39.11 -32.68 5.64
C LEU A 26 -39.76 -32.85 7.03
N ALA A 27 -40.43 -33.99 7.27
CA ALA A 27 -41.14 -34.28 8.52
C ALA A 27 -40.22 -34.54 9.72
N CYS A 28 -38.94 -34.87 9.49
CA CYS A 28 -37.98 -35.14 10.55
C CYS A 28 -37.47 -33.84 11.18
N ALA A 29 -37.69 -33.66 12.49
CA ALA A 29 -37.21 -32.49 13.22
C ALA A 29 -35.68 -32.41 13.26
N ASP A 30 -34.99 -33.54 13.39
CA ASP A 30 -33.53 -33.59 13.42
C ASP A 30 -32.90 -33.17 12.08
N PHE A 31 -33.56 -33.51 10.97
CA PHE A 31 -33.18 -33.06 9.63
C PHE A 31 -33.30 -31.54 9.51
N ARG A 32 -34.43 -30.96 9.92
CA ARG A 32 -34.63 -29.50 9.93
C ARG A 32 -33.63 -28.79 10.84
N ALA A 33 -33.34 -29.37 12.01
CA ALA A 33 -32.34 -28.85 12.94
C ALA A 33 -30.91 -28.90 12.37
N LEU A 34 -30.56 -29.97 11.64
CA LEU A 34 -29.26 -30.06 10.97
C LEU A 34 -29.11 -28.98 9.88
N CYS A 35 -30.11 -28.83 9.02
CA CYS A 35 -30.13 -27.77 8.00
C CYS A 35 -30.02 -26.37 8.61
N ALA A 36 -30.73 -26.12 9.72
CA ALA A 36 -30.63 -24.87 10.47
C ALA A 36 -29.22 -24.61 11.01
N ARG A 37 -28.55 -25.63 11.57
CA ARG A 37 -27.16 -25.50 12.06
C ARG A 37 -26.18 -25.20 10.93
N LEU A 38 -26.31 -25.87 9.78
CA LEU A 38 -25.46 -25.62 8.61
C LEU A 38 -25.63 -24.19 8.08
N ALA A 39 -26.88 -23.72 7.98
CA ALA A 39 -27.16 -22.36 7.52
C ALA A 39 -26.73 -21.28 8.53
N ALA A 40 -26.82 -21.55 9.83
CA ALA A 40 -26.29 -20.65 10.85
C ALA A 40 -24.78 -20.48 10.71
N GLU A 41 -24.06 -21.56 10.44
CA GLU A 41 -22.61 -21.50 10.23
C GLU A 41 -22.23 -20.78 8.92
N LEU A 42 -22.92 -21.05 7.82
CA LEU A 42 -22.78 -20.31 6.57
C LEU A 42 -22.97 -18.79 6.77
N THR A 43 -23.98 -18.43 7.57
CA THR A 43 -24.24 -17.03 7.95
C THR A 43 -23.08 -16.44 8.77
N ALA A 44 -22.55 -17.20 9.75
CA ALA A 44 -21.43 -16.78 10.58
C ALA A 44 -20.12 -16.58 9.78
N LEU A 45 -19.93 -17.37 8.72
CA LEU A 45 -18.81 -17.26 7.80
C LEU A 45 -18.99 -16.12 6.77
N GLY A 46 -20.16 -15.49 6.72
CA GLY A 46 -20.47 -14.37 5.82
C GLY A 46 -20.76 -14.80 4.38
N ALA A 47 -21.24 -16.03 4.16
CA ALA A 47 -21.55 -16.56 2.84
C ALA A 47 -22.84 -15.98 2.22
N LEU A 48 -23.72 -15.38 3.03
CA LEU A 48 -24.91 -14.68 2.55
C LEU A 48 -24.58 -13.18 2.42
N GLU A 49 -24.68 -12.63 1.21
CA GLU A 49 -24.71 -11.18 1.02
C GLU A 49 -25.93 -10.61 1.75
N ARG A 50 -25.73 -9.58 2.59
CA ARG A 50 -26.84 -8.87 3.24
C ARG A 50 -27.57 -8.05 2.18
N GLN A 51 -28.50 -8.68 1.48
CA GLN A 51 -29.53 -7.95 0.75
C GLN A 51 -30.48 -7.32 1.78
N GLU A 52 -31.03 -6.14 1.46
CA GLU A 52 -31.75 -5.22 2.37
C GLU A 52 -32.98 -5.81 3.10
N GLU A 53 -33.33 -7.07 2.85
CA GLU A 53 -34.47 -7.77 3.46
C GLU A 53 -34.01 -8.87 4.42
N GLY A 54 -33.55 -8.48 5.62
CA GLY A 54 -33.49 -9.36 6.79
C GLY A 54 -32.46 -10.50 6.72
N THR A 55 -31.88 -10.85 7.87
CA THR A 55 -31.06 -12.07 7.96
C THR A 55 -32.00 -13.27 7.85
N VAL A 56 -31.91 -14.04 6.75
CA VAL A 56 -32.69 -15.28 6.57
C VAL A 56 -32.13 -16.34 7.51
N VAL A 57 -32.67 -16.41 8.73
CA VAL A 57 -32.32 -17.44 9.70
C VAL A 57 -33.21 -18.65 9.44
N LEU A 58 -32.60 -19.77 9.02
CA LEU A 58 -33.29 -21.06 9.04
C LEU A 58 -33.54 -21.48 10.49
N GLY A 59 -34.80 -21.52 10.89
CA GLY A 59 -35.25 -22.03 12.18
C GLY A 59 -35.67 -23.49 12.10
N ALA A 60 -35.32 -24.29 13.11
CA ALA A 60 -35.75 -25.70 13.17
C ALA A 60 -37.26 -25.85 13.41
N GLY A 61 -37.91 -24.84 14.00
CA GLY A 61 -39.36 -24.74 14.22
C GLY A 61 -39.98 -25.89 15.02
N HIS A 62 -40.57 -25.60 16.19
CA HIS A 62 -41.36 -26.58 16.94
C HIS A 62 -42.83 -26.14 16.99
N GLY A 63 -43.66 -26.73 16.13
CA GLY A 63 -45.08 -26.40 16.02
C GLY A 63 -45.78 -27.08 14.84
N PRO A 64 -47.11 -26.97 14.72
CA PRO A 64 -47.89 -27.57 13.64
C PRO A 64 -47.54 -26.99 12.25
N ASP A 65 -47.10 -25.73 12.17
CA ASP A 65 -46.76 -25.04 10.92
C ASP A 65 -45.24 -25.04 10.62
N ALA A 66 -44.47 -25.86 11.34
CA ALA A 66 -43.01 -25.80 11.29
C ALA A 66 -42.41 -26.28 9.96
N GLU A 67 -43.12 -27.14 9.22
CA GLU A 67 -42.72 -27.54 7.87
C GLU A 67 -42.83 -26.38 6.87
N ASP A 68 -43.95 -25.65 6.89
CA ASP A 68 -44.22 -24.56 5.96
C ASP A 68 -43.35 -23.33 6.24
N GLU A 69 -43.08 -23.03 7.50
CA GLU A 69 -42.11 -22.00 7.89
C GLU A 69 -40.69 -22.38 7.43
N PHE A 70 -40.27 -23.63 7.67
CA PHE A 70 -38.97 -24.12 7.22
C PHE A 70 -38.82 -24.03 5.69
N LEU A 71 -39.85 -24.41 4.93
CA LEU A 71 -39.84 -24.32 3.47
C LEU A 71 -39.73 -22.87 2.96
N ARG A 72 -40.45 -21.93 3.59
CA ARG A 72 -40.35 -20.50 3.24
C ARG A 72 -38.94 -19.96 3.48
N GLN A 73 -38.37 -20.25 4.64
CA GLN A 73 -37.02 -19.80 4.99
C GLN A 73 -35.95 -20.49 4.11
N LEU A 74 -36.16 -21.76 3.79
CA LEU A 74 -35.27 -22.52 2.91
C LEU A 74 -35.25 -21.95 1.49
N ALA A 75 -36.40 -21.57 0.94
CA ALA A 75 -36.48 -20.93 -0.37
C ALA A 75 -35.69 -19.61 -0.41
N GLY A 76 -35.75 -18.82 0.67
CA GLY A 76 -34.93 -17.61 0.84
C GLY A 76 -33.44 -17.92 0.87
N LEU A 77 -33.03 -18.91 1.68
CA LEU A 77 -31.65 -19.34 1.79
C LEU A 77 -31.09 -19.84 0.46
N LEU A 78 -31.81 -20.71 -0.25
CA LEU A 78 -31.36 -21.28 -1.52
C LEU A 78 -31.22 -20.22 -2.61
N ARG A 79 -32.08 -19.19 -2.59
CA ARG A 79 -31.95 -18.03 -3.49
C ARG A 79 -30.71 -17.20 -3.18
N ALA A 80 -30.45 -16.94 -1.89
CA ALA A 80 -29.27 -16.20 -1.44
C ALA A 80 -27.95 -16.94 -1.74
N LEU A 81 -27.95 -18.27 -1.68
CA LEU A 81 -26.79 -19.11 -2.01
C LEU A 81 -26.72 -19.47 -3.51
N HIS A 82 -27.57 -18.89 -4.36
CA HIS A 82 -27.62 -19.17 -5.79
C HIS A 82 -27.66 -20.67 -6.15
N CYS A 83 -28.48 -21.44 -5.44
CA CYS A 83 -28.51 -22.88 -5.60
C CYS A 83 -28.82 -23.30 -7.05
N PRO A 84 -27.99 -24.15 -7.69
CA PRO A 84 -28.16 -24.53 -9.09
C PRO A 84 -29.30 -25.54 -9.31
N ASP A 85 -29.82 -26.16 -8.25
CA ASP A 85 -30.89 -27.14 -8.35
C ASP A 85 -32.26 -26.45 -8.52
N ARG A 86 -32.74 -26.44 -9.77
CA ARG A 86 -34.04 -25.87 -10.14
C ARG A 86 -35.23 -26.57 -9.50
N ALA A 87 -35.10 -27.85 -9.15
CA ALA A 87 -36.17 -28.59 -8.49
C ALA A 87 -36.32 -28.15 -7.03
N LEU A 88 -35.20 -27.89 -6.33
CA LEU A 88 -35.21 -27.37 -4.96
C LEU A 88 -35.59 -25.89 -4.87
N CYS A 89 -35.26 -25.09 -5.89
CA CYS A 89 -35.57 -23.65 -5.92
C CYS A 89 -36.96 -23.31 -6.52
N GLY A 90 -37.65 -24.30 -7.10
CA GLY A 90 -38.96 -24.12 -7.72
C GLY A 90 -40.13 -24.19 -6.74
N GLY A 91 -41.35 -23.94 -7.22
CA GLY A 91 -42.59 -23.97 -6.42
C GLY A 91 -42.96 -25.33 -5.81
N ASN A 92 -42.23 -26.40 -6.14
CA ASN A 92 -42.48 -27.77 -5.68
C ASN A 92 -41.43 -28.28 -4.66
N CYS A 93 -40.67 -27.40 -4.00
CA CYS A 93 -39.62 -27.76 -3.03
C CYS A 93 -40.10 -28.81 -1.98
N ALA A 94 -41.33 -28.65 -1.51
CA ALA A 94 -41.96 -29.56 -0.55
C ALA A 94 -42.15 -31.00 -1.08
N ALA A 95 -42.43 -31.16 -2.38
CA ALA A 95 -42.55 -32.47 -3.02
C ALA A 95 -41.15 -33.08 -3.23
N VAL A 96 -40.19 -32.25 -3.67
CA VAL A 96 -38.81 -32.66 -3.93
C VAL A 96 -38.11 -33.13 -2.67
N LEU A 97 -38.37 -32.52 -1.51
CA LEU A 97 -37.81 -32.96 -0.21
C LEU A 97 -38.51 -34.20 0.37
N ARG A 98 -39.70 -34.55 -0.12
CA ARG A 98 -40.42 -35.78 0.27
C ARG A 98 -40.02 -36.98 -0.60
N GLU A 99 -39.40 -36.75 -1.76
CA GLU A 99 -38.84 -37.81 -2.60
C GLU A 99 -37.67 -38.55 -1.91
N PRO A 100 -37.50 -39.86 -2.18
CA PRO A 100 -36.33 -40.59 -1.73
C PRO A 100 -35.04 -39.97 -2.30
N GLY A 101 -34.24 -39.37 -1.41
CA GLY A 101 -32.99 -38.70 -1.76
C GLY A 101 -33.09 -37.18 -1.93
N GLY A 102 -34.27 -36.58 -1.82
CA GLY A 102 -34.48 -35.13 -1.83
C GLY A 102 -33.71 -34.40 -0.75
N GLY A 103 -33.83 -34.86 0.50
CA GLY A 103 -33.07 -34.31 1.63
C GLY A 103 -31.55 -34.48 1.49
N LEU A 104 -31.08 -35.53 0.81
CA LEU A 104 -29.65 -35.73 0.54
C LEU A 104 -29.11 -34.72 -0.48
N ARG A 105 -29.90 -34.38 -1.51
CA ARG A 105 -29.52 -33.32 -2.47
C ARG A 105 -29.32 -31.99 -1.76
N LEU A 106 -30.25 -31.63 -0.88
CA LEU A 106 -30.16 -30.42 -0.08
C LEU A 106 -28.92 -30.43 0.84
N LEU A 107 -28.71 -31.50 1.61
CA LEU A 107 -27.57 -31.60 2.52
C LEU A 107 -26.24 -31.55 1.78
N ARG A 108 -26.13 -32.21 0.63
CA ARG A 108 -24.92 -32.16 -0.20
C ARG A 108 -24.60 -30.73 -0.63
N PHE A 109 -25.61 -29.99 -1.09
CA PHE A 109 -25.44 -28.58 -1.47
C PHE A 109 -24.99 -27.73 -0.27
N LEU A 110 -25.67 -27.85 0.88
CA LEU A 110 -25.29 -27.08 2.07
C LEU A 110 -23.88 -27.44 2.57
N CYS A 111 -23.49 -28.72 2.49
CA CYS A 111 -22.14 -29.14 2.85
C CYS A 111 -21.08 -28.58 1.90
N SER A 112 -21.32 -28.59 0.57
CA SER A 112 -20.38 -28.03 -0.40
C SER A 112 -20.21 -26.52 -0.23
N GLU A 113 -21.31 -25.79 -0.01
CA GLU A 113 -21.25 -24.35 0.28
C GLU A 113 -20.50 -24.07 1.58
N LEU A 114 -20.70 -24.90 2.61
CA LEU A 114 -20.00 -24.71 3.89
C LEU A 114 -18.50 -25.00 3.76
N GLN A 115 -18.12 -26.03 3.01
CA GLN A 115 -16.72 -26.32 2.68
C GLN A 115 -16.09 -25.13 1.94
N ALA A 116 -16.77 -24.59 0.93
CA ALA A 116 -16.30 -23.42 0.18
C ALA A 116 -16.16 -22.18 1.09
N ALA A 117 -17.17 -21.90 1.92
CA ALA A 117 -17.16 -20.77 2.85
C ALA A 117 -16.01 -20.88 3.88
N ARG A 118 -15.75 -22.08 4.41
CA ARG A 118 -14.63 -22.33 5.32
C ARG A 118 -13.28 -22.14 4.63
N LEU A 119 -13.12 -22.61 3.39
CA LEU A 119 -11.89 -22.40 2.61
C LEU A 119 -11.62 -20.92 2.33
N LEU A 120 -12.66 -20.16 1.94
CA LEU A 120 -12.56 -18.72 1.73
C LEU A 120 -12.20 -17.99 3.05
N HIS A 121 -12.82 -18.37 4.16
CA HIS A 121 -12.51 -17.80 5.48
C HIS A 121 -11.07 -18.10 5.92
N LEU A 122 -10.55 -19.31 5.65
CA LEU A 122 -9.16 -19.68 5.94
C LEU A 122 -8.18 -18.89 5.07
N ARG A 123 -8.46 -18.71 3.78
CA ARG A 123 -7.62 -17.89 2.88
C ARG A 123 -7.52 -16.45 3.39
N LEU A 124 -8.65 -15.86 3.77
CA LEU A 124 -8.68 -14.52 4.36
C LEU A 124 -7.90 -14.42 5.69
N ARG A 125 -7.85 -15.49 6.50
CA ARG A 125 -7.04 -15.53 7.72
C ARG A 125 -5.55 -15.68 7.44
N LEU A 126 -5.18 -16.46 6.44
CA LEU A 126 -3.78 -16.62 5.99
C LEU A 126 -3.23 -15.31 5.43
N ASP A 127 -4.04 -14.59 4.65
CA ASP A 127 -3.70 -13.26 4.14
C ASP A 127 -3.61 -12.19 5.26
N ALA A 128 -4.21 -12.45 6.43
CA ALA A 128 -4.17 -11.59 7.61
C ALA A 128 -3.06 -11.94 8.64
N SER A 129 -2.33 -13.04 8.44
CA SER A 129 -1.21 -13.41 9.32
C SER A 129 0.10 -12.79 8.85
N PRO A 130 0.93 -12.19 9.72
CA PRO A 130 2.19 -11.57 9.32
C PRO A 130 3.28 -12.64 9.21
N VAL A 131 3.23 -13.51 8.20
CA VAL A 131 4.34 -14.43 7.91
C VAL A 131 4.61 -14.50 6.41
N GLN A 132 5.64 -13.72 6.02
CA GLN A 132 6.55 -13.87 4.89
C GLN A 132 6.03 -14.70 3.69
N ALA A 133 5.40 -14.01 2.73
CA ALA A 133 5.33 -14.50 1.37
C ALA A 133 6.46 -13.85 0.55
N THR A 134 7.55 -14.60 0.39
CA THR A 134 8.39 -14.52 -0.81
C THR A 134 7.52 -14.85 -2.01
N GLY A 135 7.17 -13.80 -2.77
CA GLY A 135 6.42 -13.90 -4.00
C GLY A 135 6.26 -12.50 -4.55
N GLU A 136 6.95 -12.21 -5.66
CA GLU A 136 6.77 -11.00 -6.43
C GLU A 136 5.29 -10.84 -6.83
N GLU A 137 4.85 -9.59 -7.01
CA GLU A 137 3.56 -9.20 -7.62
C GLU A 137 2.30 -9.06 -6.73
N THR A 138 2.35 -8.41 -5.54
CA THR A 138 1.20 -7.60 -5.02
C THR A 138 1.59 -6.61 -3.89
N LYS A 139 2.68 -5.84 -4.03
CA LYS A 139 3.13 -4.95 -2.93
C LYS A 139 2.26 -3.70 -2.72
N GLU A 140 1.64 -3.16 -3.77
CA GLU A 140 0.93 -1.87 -3.68
C GLU A 140 -0.39 -1.97 -2.89
N GLY A 141 -1.18 -3.02 -3.11
CA GLY A 141 -2.45 -3.22 -2.39
C GLY A 141 -2.27 -3.47 -0.90
N ASN A 142 -1.20 -4.18 -0.51
CA ASN A 142 -0.92 -4.48 0.88
C ASN A 142 -0.37 -3.24 1.64
N GLY A 143 0.37 -2.39 0.93
CA GLY A 143 0.88 -1.12 1.48
C GLY A 143 -0.23 -0.15 1.85
N LEU A 144 -1.21 0.06 0.97
CA LEU A 144 -2.34 0.98 1.22
C LEU A 144 -3.18 0.56 2.44
N VAL A 145 -3.45 -0.75 2.57
CA VAL A 145 -4.17 -1.29 3.73
C VAL A 145 -3.35 -1.10 5.01
N GLN A 146 -2.04 -1.31 4.95
CA GLN A 146 -1.15 -1.09 6.08
C GLN A 146 -1.11 0.38 6.51
N GLU A 147 -0.97 1.32 5.57
CA GLU A 147 -1.01 2.76 5.85
C GLU A 147 -2.35 3.20 6.45
N LEU A 148 -3.46 2.65 5.93
CA LEU A 148 -4.78 2.90 6.48
C LEU A 148 -4.89 2.41 7.93
N MET A 149 -4.38 1.20 8.20
CA MET A 149 -4.36 0.62 9.54
C MET A 149 -3.48 1.41 10.51
N LEU A 150 -2.32 1.89 10.06
CA LEU A 150 -1.45 2.77 10.84
C LEU A 150 -2.13 4.11 11.16
N THR A 151 -2.83 4.68 10.18
CA THR A 151 -3.59 5.93 10.36
C THR A 151 -4.71 5.75 11.38
N LEU A 152 -5.49 4.68 11.28
CA LEU A 152 -6.53 4.32 12.25
C LEU A 152 -5.95 4.17 13.66
N GLN A 153 -4.81 3.49 13.79
CA GLN A 153 -4.14 3.30 15.07
C GLN A 153 -3.62 4.62 15.64
N ALA A 154 -3.03 5.49 14.81
CA ALA A 154 -2.53 6.79 15.22
C ALA A 154 -3.65 7.73 15.69
N LEU A 155 -4.82 7.66 15.04
CA LEU A 155 -6.01 8.44 15.39
C LEU A 155 -6.88 7.78 16.48
N ALA A 156 -6.49 6.59 16.96
CA ALA A 156 -7.25 5.77 17.89
C ALA A 156 -8.70 5.50 17.43
N LEU A 157 -8.90 5.32 16.13
CA LEU A 157 -10.19 5.01 15.52
C LEU A 157 -10.40 3.49 15.40
N PRO A 158 -11.66 3.01 15.54
CA PRO A 158 -11.96 1.59 15.39
C PRO A 158 -11.75 1.12 13.94
N ARG A 159 -11.50 -0.18 13.76
CA ARG A 159 -11.39 -0.75 12.42
C ARG A 159 -12.74 -0.64 11.69
N PRO A 160 -12.76 -0.20 10.42
CA PRO A 160 -13.99 -0.07 9.67
C PRO A 160 -14.66 -1.43 9.47
N VAL A 161 -16.00 -1.43 9.50
CA VAL A 161 -16.79 -2.62 9.25
C VAL A 161 -16.79 -2.91 7.75
N ARG A 162 -16.91 -4.19 7.35
CA ARG A 162 -17.06 -4.52 5.92
C ARG A 162 -18.26 -3.78 5.33
N GLY A 163 -18.04 -3.06 4.24
CA GLY A 163 -19.05 -2.24 3.56
C GLY A 163 -19.09 -0.78 4.00
N THR A 164 -18.23 -0.33 4.93
CA THR A 164 -18.06 1.10 5.21
C THR A 164 -17.64 1.84 3.94
N LEU A 165 -18.36 2.90 3.59
CA LEU A 165 -18.05 3.73 2.43
C LEU A 165 -16.75 4.51 2.67
N ALA A 166 -15.90 4.60 1.64
CA ALA A 166 -14.64 5.36 1.75
C ALA A 166 -14.87 6.83 2.14
N SER A 167 -15.98 7.44 1.70
CA SER A 167 -16.36 8.80 2.06
C SER A 167 -16.74 8.96 3.54
N GLN A 168 -17.31 7.93 4.16
CA GLN A 168 -17.59 7.92 5.60
C GLN A 168 -16.28 7.85 6.38
N LEU A 169 -15.38 6.94 5.99
CA LEU A 169 -14.08 6.79 6.63
C LEU A 169 -13.22 8.06 6.55
N LEU A 170 -13.19 8.72 5.38
CA LEU A 170 -12.49 10.00 5.20
C LEU A 170 -13.09 11.11 6.07
N ARG A 171 -14.41 11.10 6.29
CA ARG A 171 -15.08 12.05 7.18
C ARG A 171 -14.70 11.80 8.63
N GLU A 172 -14.71 10.54 9.07
CA GLU A 172 -14.26 10.16 10.41
C GLU A 172 -12.80 10.57 10.66
N PHE A 173 -11.92 10.41 9.66
CA PHE A 173 -10.54 10.90 9.72
C PHE A 173 -10.48 12.41 9.85
N HIS A 174 -11.19 13.12 9.00
CA HIS A 174 -11.23 14.58 9.02
C HIS A 174 -11.72 15.10 10.38
N ASP A 175 -12.81 14.52 10.91
CA ASP A 175 -13.41 14.93 12.17
C ASP A 175 -12.45 14.68 13.34
N LYS A 176 -11.80 13.50 13.36
CA LYS A 176 -10.83 13.16 14.42
C LYS A 176 -9.57 14.02 14.35
N VAL A 177 -9.05 14.30 13.16
CA VAL A 177 -7.91 15.21 12.98
C VAL A 177 -8.28 16.62 13.41
N SER A 178 -9.48 17.09 13.07
CA SER A 178 -9.98 18.42 13.46
C SER A 178 -10.15 18.56 14.98
N GLU A 179 -10.56 17.49 15.66
CA GLU A 179 -10.64 17.42 17.13
C GLU A 179 -9.25 17.51 17.79
N LEU A 180 -8.24 16.84 17.21
CA LEU A 180 -6.89 16.76 17.78
C LEU A 180 -6.03 17.99 17.46
N LEU A 181 -6.29 18.66 16.34
CA LEU A 181 -5.48 19.78 15.86
C LEU A 181 -5.25 20.89 16.91
N PRO A 182 -6.26 21.33 17.71
CA PRO A 182 -6.07 22.36 18.74
C PRO A 182 -5.18 21.95 19.91
N SER A 183 -4.95 20.64 20.11
CA SER A 183 -4.09 20.13 21.19
C SER A 183 -2.60 20.21 20.85
N LEU A 184 -2.26 20.45 19.59
CA LEU A 184 -0.89 20.55 19.12
C LEU A 184 -0.33 21.97 19.31
N PRO A 185 1.00 22.12 19.42
CA PRO A 185 1.62 23.44 19.50
C PRO A 185 1.20 24.33 18.31
N PRO A 186 1.04 25.66 18.53
CA PRO A 186 0.73 26.58 17.45
C PRO A 186 1.80 26.49 16.35
N GLU A 187 1.38 26.72 15.10
CA GLU A 187 2.23 26.64 13.89
C GLU A 187 2.70 25.23 13.50
N SER A 188 2.49 24.21 14.34
CA SER A 188 3.05 22.87 14.10
C SER A 188 2.47 22.16 12.88
N MET A 189 1.27 22.48 12.40
CA MET A 189 0.62 21.76 11.28
C MET A 189 0.22 22.71 10.15
N GLN A 190 0.94 23.83 9.96
CA GLN A 190 0.63 24.74 8.87
C GLN A 190 0.91 24.08 7.51
N PRO A 191 -0.07 24.04 6.60
CA PRO A 191 0.14 23.48 5.26
C PRO A 191 1.08 24.39 4.47
N LEU A 192 1.88 23.80 3.57
CA LEU A 192 2.73 24.58 2.67
C LEU A 192 1.91 25.37 1.64
N LEU A 193 0.74 24.83 1.24
CA LEU A 193 -0.19 25.46 0.32
C LEU A 193 -1.46 25.90 1.07
N HIS A 194 -1.72 27.22 1.07
CA HIS A 194 -2.90 27.80 1.74
C HIS A 194 -4.08 28.06 0.80
N SER A 195 -3.83 28.14 -0.50
CA SER A 195 -4.85 28.51 -1.49
C SER A 195 -5.53 27.27 -2.07
N PRO A 196 -6.88 27.23 -2.13
CA PRO A 196 -7.56 26.16 -2.84
C PRO A 196 -7.23 26.24 -4.33
N LEU A 197 -7.09 25.08 -4.95
CA LEU A 197 -6.79 24.97 -6.38
C LEU A 197 -8.09 24.84 -7.17
N ASP A 198 -8.22 25.64 -8.23
CA ASP A 198 -9.30 25.49 -9.21
C ASP A 198 -9.00 24.34 -10.20
N THR A 199 -9.99 23.96 -11.02
CA THR A 199 -9.86 22.84 -11.97
C THR A 199 -8.69 23.03 -12.94
N SER A 200 -8.49 24.24 -13.44
CA SER A 200 -7.41 24.54 -14.39
C SER A 200 -6.02 24.45 -13.74
N GLN A 201 -5.93 24.85 -12.48
CA GLN A 201 -4.72 24.77 -11.66
C GLN A 201 -4.41 23.32 -11.29
N TRP A 202 -5.41 22.48 -11.04
CA TRP A 202 -5.21 21.03 -10.84
C TRP A 202 -4.64 20.35 -12.08
N GLU A 203 -5.15 20.69 -13.27
CA GLU A 203 -4.62 20.18 -14.54
C GLU A 203 -3.18 20.65 -14.79
N ALA A 204 -2.90 21.94 -14.53
CA ALA A 204 -1.56 22.49 -14.63
C ALA A 204 -0.59 21.84 -13.63
N LEU A 205 -1.03 21.60 -12.40
CA LEU A 205 -0.25 20.91 -11.36
C LEU A 205 0.06 19.47 -11.76
N GLY A 206 -0.91 18.74 -12.32
CA GLY A 206 -0.70 17.39 -12.84
C GLY A 206 0.35 17.37 -13.94
N SER A 207 0.25 18.30 -14.90
CA SER A 207 1.21 18.45 -16.01
C SER A 207 2.62 18.77 -15.51
N LEU A 208 2.73 19.69 -14.54
CA LEU A 208 4.01 20.04 -13.91
C LEU A 208 4.60 18.86 -13.14
N SER A 209 3.79 18.16 -12.36
CA SER A 209 4.22 16.97 -11.59
C SER A 209 4.76 15.89 -12.52
N GLN A 210 4.08 15.63 -13.63
CA GLN A 210 4.55 14.67 -14.63
C GLN A 210 5.90 15.09 -15.23
N SER A 211 5.99 16.33 -15.71
CA SER A 211 7.23 16.86 -16.30
C SER A 211 8.41 16.80 -15.32
N LEU A 212 8.20 17.19 -14.07
CA LEU A 212 9.22 17.10 -13.03
C LEU A 212 9.60 15.64 -12.74
N THR A 213 8.63 14.73 -12.66
CA THR A 213 8.88 13.30 -12.43
C THR A 213 9.76 12.71 -13.52
N GLU A 214 9.47 13.02 -14.79
CA GLU A 214 10.28 12.60 -15.93
C GLU A 214 11.70 13.17 -15.85
N GLN A 215 11.85 14.47 -15.56
CA GLN A 215 13.17 15.10 -15.41
C GLN A 215 13.98 14.50 -14.26
N TYR A 216 13.36 14.27 -13.09
CA TYR A 216 14.01 13.66 -11.94
C TYR A 216 14.39 12.21 -12.21
N CYS A 217 13.53 11.46 -12.91
CA CYS A 217 13.83 10.10 -13.36
C CYS A 217 15.09 10.09 -14.24
N CYS A 218 15.16 10.96 -15.27
CA CYS A 218 16.35 11.08 -16.11
C CYS A 218 17.62 11.43 -15.31
N ARG A 219 17.52 12.36 -14.35
CA ARG A 219 18.65 12.72 -13.48
C ARG A 219 19.08 11.55 -12.58
N ARG A 220 18.14 10.80 -12.02
CA ARG A 220 18.41 9.60 -11.21
C ARG A 220 19.06 8.51 -12.05
N CYS A 221 18.58 8.25 -13.26
CA CYS A 221 19.23 7.34 -14.21
C CYS A 221 20.70 7.71 -14.45
N LEU A 222 20.99 9.00 -14.68
CA LEU A 222 22.36 9.47 -14.85
C LEU A 222 23.20 9.22 -13.60
N LEU A 223 22.70 9.57 -12.42
CA LEU A 223 23.40 9.36 -11.15
C LEU A 223 23.67 7.88 -10.87
N LEU A 224 22.70 7.01 -11.12
CA LEU A 224 22.85 5.56 -10.99
C LEU A 224 23.89 5.03 -11.98
N LYS A 225 23.86 5.48 -13.24
CA LYS A 225 24.87 5.09 -14.22
C LYS A 225 26.27 5.57 -13.82
N ARG A 226 26.37 6.78 -13.29
CA ARG A 226 27.63 7.34 -12.76
C ARG A 226 28.14 6.51 -11.58
N LEU A 227 27.26 6.10 -10.67
CA LEU A 227 27.61 5.20 -9.57
C LEU A 227 28.16 3.87 -10.10
N ASP A 228 27.49 3.28 -11.10
CA ASP A 228 27.90 2.01 -11.71
C ASP A 228 29.29 2.14 -12.36
N LEU A 229 29.51 3.19 -13.15
CA LEU A 229 30.81 3.45 -13.78
C LEU A 229 31.91 3.74 -12.77
N THR A 230 31.61 4.49 -11.71
CA THR A 230 32.57 4.78 -10.63
C THR A 230 32.96 3.50 -9.90
N THR A 231 31.98 2.62 -9.64
CA THR A 231 32.21 1.30 -9.02
C THR A 231 33.07 0.40 -9.91
N SER A 232 32.79 0.39 -11.22
CA SER A 232 33.58 -0.35 -12.21
C SER A 232 35.01 0.18 -12.34
N ALA A 233 35.23 1.50 -12.24
CA ALA A 233 36.57 2.09 -12.32
C ALA A 233 37.51 1.61 -11.20
N PHE A 234 36.99 1.24 -10.03
CA PHE A 234 37.82 0.65 -8.97
C PHE A 234 38.40 -0.72 -9.35
N HIS A 235 37.86 -1.41 -10.35
CA HIS A 235 38.38 -2.70 -10.82
C HIS A 235 39.56 -2.56 -11.79
N TRP A 236 39.96 -1.33 -12.16
CA TRP A 236 41.03 -1.09 -13.14
C TRP A 236 42.44 -1.09 -12.55
N GLY A 237 42.59 -1.30 -11.23
CA GLY A 237 43.90 -1.41 -10.58
C GLY A 237 44.19 -2.83 -10.12
N ASP A 238 45.40 -3.34 -10.39
CA ASP A 238 45.85 -4.70 -10.05
C ASP A 238 45.61 -5.07 -8.57
N ARG A 239 45.70 -4.09 -7.66
CA ARG A 239 45.49 -4.27 -6.22
C ARG A 239 44.01 -4.42 -5.83
N ALA A 240 43.11 -3.88 -6.64
CA ALA A 240 41.67 -3.85 -6.40
C ALA A 240 40.94 -4.94 -7.17
N GLU A 241 41.52 -5.45 -8.26
CA GLU A 241 41.01 -6.61 -9.01
C GLU A 241 40.81 -7.83 -8.11
N GLY A 242 41.82 -8.16 -7.28
CA GLY A 242 41.72 -9.26 -6.30
C GLY A 242 40.71 -9.04 -5.17
N LYS A 243 40.15 -7.83 -5.03
CA LYS A 243 39.09 -7.49 -4.05
C LYS A 243 37.75 -7.15 -4.71
N GLY A 244 37.65 -7.26 -6.04
CA GLY A 244 36.47 -6.87 -6.81
C GLY A 244 35.20 -7.62 -6.39
N GLU A 245 35.30 -8.93 -6.20
CA GLU A 245 34.15 -9.75 -5.79
C GLU A 245 33.64 -9.39 -4.40
N ALA A 246 34.53 -9.14 -3.44
CA ALA A 246 34.15 -8.67 -2.11
C ALA A 246 33.46 -7.29 -2.16
N MET A 247 33.92 -6.39 -3.04
CA MET A 247 33.31 -5.08 -3.24
C MET A 247 31.92 -5.19 -3.87
N LYS A 248 31.76 -6.00 -4.93
CA LYS A 248 30.47 -6.25 -5.59
C LYS A 248 29.45 -6.86 -4.63
N ALA A 249 29.88 -7.81 -3.79
CA ALA A 249 29.01 -8.45 -2.79
C ALA A 249 28.39 -7.42 -1.82
N VAL A 250 29.10 -6.35 -1.50
CA VAL A 250 28.58 -5.26 -0.63
C VAL A 250 27.73 -4.27 -1.43
N LEU A 251 28.14 -3.89 -2.63
CA LEU A 251 27.49 -2.81 -3.39
C LEU A 251 26.24 -3.25 -4.15
N PHE A 252 26.18 -4.47 -4.68
CA PHE A 252 25.04 -4.94 -5.49
C PHE A 252 23.70 -4.94 -4.72
N PRO A 253 23.63 -5.39 -3.44
CA PRO A 253 22.40 -5.30 -2.67
C PRO A 253 21.93 -3.85 -2.48
N ILE A 254 22.86 -2.91 -2.27
CA ILE A 254 22.54 -1.49 -2.12
C ILE A 254 22.05 -0.93 -3.46
N ARG A 255 22.78 -1.20 -4.54
CA ARG A 255 22.47 -0.73 -5.89
C ARG A 255 21.11 -1.25 -6.39
N GLY A 256 20.77 -2.51 -6.06
CA GLY A 256 19.49 -3.12 -6.41
C GLY A 256 18.29 -2.49 -5.73
N ARG A 257 18.48 -1.78 -4.61
CA ARG A 257 17.42 -1.01 -3.93
C ARG A 257 17.26 0.41 -4.48
N LEU A 258 18.18 0.89 -5.32
CA LEU A 258 18.13 2.25 -5.86
C LEU A 258 17.44 2.25 -7.21
N THR A 259 16.29 2.90 -7.27
CA THR A 259 15.42 3.00 -8.43
C THR A 259 15.47 4.39 -9.05
N PRO A 260 15.36 4.54 -10.38
CA PRO A 260 15.22 5.86 -11.00
C PRO A 260 13.84 6.47 -10.78
N GLU A 261 12.82 5.67 -10.49
CA GLU A 261 11.46 6.12 -10.20
C GLU A 261 11.41 6.97 -8.91
N SER A 262 10.44 7.90 -8.87
CA SER A 262 10.17 8.76 -7.73
C SER A 262 8.99 8.19 -6.94
N ASP A 263 9.17 8.02 -5.63
CA ASP A 263 8.08 7.64 -4.71
C ASP A 263 7.23 8.86 -4.30
N VAL A 264 7.61 10.07 -4.73
CA VAL A 264 6.92 11.32 -4.41
C VAL A 264 5.78 11.57 -5.40
N SER A 265 4.56 11.67 -4.89
CA SER A 265 3.35 12.01 -5.66
C SER A 265 2.81 13.39 -5.28
N VAL A 266 1.86 13.90 -6.06
CA VAL A 266 1.17 15.19 -5.76
C VAL A 266 0.56 15.18 -4.35
N ALA A 267 0.00 14.04 -3.91
CA ALA A 267 -0.54 13.91 -2.55
C ALA A 267 0.53 14.13 -1.47
N HIS A 268 1.76 13.65 -1.68
CA HIS A 268 2.88 13.88 -0.76
C HIS A 268 3.27 15.36 -0.71
N VAL A 269 3.23 16.05 -1.86
CA VAL A 269 3.52 17.49 -1.93
C VAL A 269 2.44 18.31 -1.20
N LEU A 270 1.17 17.95 -1.34
CA LEU A 270 0.07 18.63 -0.66
C LEU A 270 0.03 18.35 0.85
N ALA A 271 0.46 17.15 1.26
CA ALA A 271 0.64 16.82 2.67
C ALA A 271 1.87 17.51 3.30
N ALA A 272 2.72 18.16 2.51
CA ALA A 272 3.91 18.83 3.03
C ALA A 272 3.53 20.03 3.90
N ARG A 273 4.14 20.08 5.07
CA ARG A 273 4.00 21.17 6.04
C ARG A 273 5.00 22.29 5.74
N ALA A 274 4.70 23.49 6.21
CA ALA A 274 5.56 24.66 6.06
C ALA A 274 6.98 24.45 6.64
N ASP A 275 7.11 23.70 7.74
CA ASP A 275 8.39 23.42 8.39
C ASP A 275 9.28 22.42 7.62
N LEU A 276 8.69 21.56 6.79
CA LEU A 276 9.42 20.62 5.93
C LEU A 276 10.07 21.30 4.72
N SER A 277 9.68 22.53 4.39
CA SER A 277 10.27 23.30 3.28
C SER A 277 11.71 23.78 3.55
N ARG A 278 12.24 23.55 4.76
CA ARG A 278 13.61 23.93 5.13
C ARG A 278 14.61 23.03 4.41
N LEU A 279 15.22 23.56 3.35
CA LEU A 279 16.37 22.95 2.69
C LEU A 279 17.55 22.91 3.67
N VAL A 280 17.79 21.74 4.26
CA VAL A 280 19.00 21.50 5.04
C VAL A 280 20.15 21.20 4.06
N PRO A 281 21.22 22.01 4.03
CA PRO A 281 22.34 21.75 3.14
C PRO A 281 22.92 20.35 3.40
N ALA A 282 23.24 19.62 2.33
CA ALA A 282 23.90 18.32 2.42
C ALA A 282 25.28 18.40 3.12
N THR A 283 25.87 19.60 3.18
CA THR A 283 27.12 19.90 3.89
C THR A 283 26.93 20.27 5.36
N SER A 284 25.68 20.34 5.85
CA SER A 284 25.38 20.70 7.24
C SER A 284 26.01 19.72 8.22
N VAL A 285 26.25 20.21 9.45
CA VAL A 285 26.82 19.38 10.54
C VAL A 285 25.96 18.14 10.79
N ALA A 286 24.63 18.29 10.80
CA ALA A 286 23.70 17.17 11.00
C ALA A 286 23.82 16.11 9.88
N ALA A 287 23.86 16.52 8.61
CA ALA A 287 24.05 15.60 7.48
C ALA A 287 25.44 14.92 7.51
N ARG A 288 26.47 15.65 7.95
CA ARG A 288 27.85 15.13 8.08
C ARG A 288 28.04 14.17 9.25
N GLN A 289 27.31 14.33 10.35
CA GLN A 289 27.36 13.39 11.47
C GLN A 289 26.91 11.99 11.02
N GLY A 290 25.80 11.90 10.28
CA GLY A 290 25.28 10.64 9.75
C GLY A 290 26.11 10.02 8.61
N THR A 291 26.96 10.81 7.95
CA THR A 291 27.84 10.35 6.85
C THR A 291 29.32 10.32 7.24
N SER A 292 29.62 10.45 8.53
CA SER A 292 30.99 10.40 9.04
C SER A 292 31.59 9.01 8.81
N CYS A 293 32.82 8.97 8.30
CA CYS A 293 33.54 7.73 8.05
C CYS A 293 35.03 7.92 8.32
N ALA A 294 35.81 6.83 8.27
CA ALA A 294 37.25 6.88 8.50
C ALA A 294 37.99 7.89 7.58
N ILE A 295 37.41 8.20 6.41
CA ILE A 295 37.94 9.16 5.43
C ILE A 295 37.43 10.58 5.73
N ASN A 296 36.13 10.75 6.02
CA ASN A 296 35.49 12.03 6.33
C ASN A 296 35.15 12.13 7.82
N LYS A 297 36.17 12.07 8.68
CA LYS A 297 36.00 12.11 10.14
C LYS A 297 35.88 13.52 10.70
N VAL A 298 36.54 14.49 10.08
CA VAL A 298 36.62 15.86 10.60
C VAL A 298 35.44 16.69 10.13
N ILE A 299 34.57 17.05 11.07
CA ILE A 299 33.56 18.09 10.87
C ILE A 299 34.29 19.42 11.05
N MET A 300 34.48 20.17 9.97
CA MET A 300 34.97 21.54 10.08
C MET A 300 33.88 22.37 10.77
N GLY A 301 34.24 23.01 11.88
CA GLY A 301 33.36 23.94 12.59
C GLY A 301 33.10 25.20 11.78
N ASP A 302 32.53 26.22 12.43
CA ASP A 302 32.22 27.48 11.77
C ASP A 302 33.50 28.10 11.19
N VAL A 303 33.61 28.14 9.85
CA VAL A 303 34.80 28.64 9.16
C VAL A 303 34.62 30.15 9.05
N PRO A 304 35.49 30.97 9.68
CA PRO A 304 35.40 32.41 9.55
C PRO A 304 35.37 32.80 8.08
N ASP A 305 34.48 33.72 7.72
CA ASP A 305 34.34 34.18 6.33
C ASP A 305 35.73 34.59 5.83
N ARG A 306 36.21 33.89 4.80
CA ARG A 306 37.54 34.12 4.24
C ARG A 306 37.54 35.30 3.26
N GLY A 307 36.40 35.97 3.11
CA GLY A 307 36.20 37.09 2.21
C GLY A 307 36.34 36.68 0.74
N GLY A 308 35.98 37.59 -0.15
CA GLY A 308 36.09 37.39 -1.59
C GLY A 308 34.81 36.89 -2.24
N ARG A 309 33.64 37.17 -1.65
CA ARG A 309 32.40 37.15 -2.43
C ARG A 309 32.60 38.15 -3.58
N PRO A 310 32.39 37.74 -4.84
CA PRO A 310 32.54 38.63 -6.00
C PRO A 310 31.76 39.93 -5.84
N ASP A 311 30.65 39.89 -5.11
CA ASP A 311 29.74 41.00 -4.86
C ASP A 311 30.27 42.01 -3.82
N GLU A 312 31.25 41.63 -2.99
CA GLU A 312 31.89 42.47 -1.96
C GLU A 312 33.18 43.13 -2.47
N LEU A 313 33.69 42.68 -3.61
CA LEU A 313 34.87 43.24 -4.27
C LEU A 313 34.40 44.22 -5.33
N GLU A 314 34.48 45.51 -5.04
CA GLU A 314 34.35 46.54 -6.07
C GLU A 314 35.44 46.30 -7.13
N ALA A 315 35.04 45.90 -8.33
CA ALA A 315 35.98 45.67 -9.42
C ALA A 315 36.74 46.97 -9.66
N PRO A 316 38.09 46.99 -9.61
CA PRO A 316 38.84 48.21 -9.83
C PRO A 316 38.52 48.71 -11.24
N MET A 317 37.81 49.84 -11.31
CA MET A 317 37.38 50.42 -12.57
C MET A 317 38.60 50.68 -13.44
N PRO A 318 38.72 50.07 -14.64
CA PRO A 318 39.87 50.28 -15.49
C PRO A 318 39.88 51.74 -15.96
N ALA A 319 40.94 52.47 -15.62
CA ALA A 319 41.12 53.82 -16.13
C ALA A 319 41.36 53.77 -17.64
N TRP A 320 40.33 54.10 -18.43
CA TRP A 320 40.50 54.33 -19.87
C TRP A 320 41.34 55.58 -20.08
N LYS A 321 42.61 55.39 -20.45
CA LYS A 321 43.40 56.47 -21.04
C LYS A 321 42.91 56.65 -22.47
N SER A 322 42.56 57.88 -22.85
CA SER A 322 42.22 58.17 -24.24
C SER A 322 43.36 57.72 -25.14
N ARG A 323 43.01 57.08 -26.25
CA ARG A 323 43.97 56.76 -27.30
C ARG A 323 44.57 58.09 -27.72
N ARG A 324 45.86 58.30 -27.44
CA ARG A 324 46.58 59.45 -27.97
C ARG A 324 46.48 59.36 -29.49
N GLU A 325 45.74 60.29 -30.09
CA GLU A 325 45.91 60.66 -31.49
C GLU A 325 47.29 61.31 -31.61
N ASN A 326 48.31 60.49 -31.74
CA ASN A 326 49.51 60.93 -32.41
C ASN A 326 50.10 59.74 -33.15
N GLY A 327 50.03 59.84 -34.48
CA GLY A 327 50.60 58.86 -35.39
C GLY A 327 52.09 58.68 -35.17
N GLY A 328 52.58 57.48 -35.42
CA GLY A 328 53.99 57.17 -35.31
C GLY A 328 54.26 55.69 -35.39
N SER A 329 54.49 55.23 -36.62
CA SER A 329 55.17 53.98 -36.98
C SER A 329 56.22 53.52 -35.96
N GLY A 330 56.25 52.22 -35.64
CA GLY A 330 57.49 51.60 -35.16
C GLY A 330 57.37 50.49 -34.12
N LYS A 331 57.57 49.25 -34.60
CA LYS A 331 58.34 48.15 -33.97
C LYS A 331 57.89 47.55 -32.62
N ALA A 332 57.48 46.28 -32.74
CA ALA A 332 57.92 45.12 -31.97
C ALA A 332 58.48 45.34 -30.54
N GLY A 333 57.77 44.79 -29.54
CA GLY A 333 58.29 44.53 -28.20
C GLY A 333 57.78 43.17 -27.69
N PRO A 334 58.64 42.28 -27.12
CA PRO A 334 58.28 40.91 -26.83
C PRO A 334 57.43 40.74 -25.55
N GLN A 335 56.48 39.81 -25.60
CA GLN A 335 55.67 39.34 -24.49
C GLN A 335 56.54 38.82 -23.34
N ARG A 336 56.53 39.55 -22.22
CA ARG A 336 57.16 39.15 -20.97
C ARG A 336 56.23 38.22 -20.20
N TRP A 337 56.56 36.92 -20.17
CA TRP A 337 55.89 35.93 -19.31
C TRP A 337 56.13 36.24 -17.83
N GLY A 338 55.05 36.37 -17.07
CA GLY A 338 55.08 36.61 -15.63
C GLY A 338 55.52 35.36 -14.85
N ARG A 339 56.68 35.45 -14.22
CA ARG A 339 57.21 34.42 -13.31
C ARG A 339 56.49 34.51 -11.95
N ARG A 340 55.62 33.54 -11.64
CA ARG A 340 55.04 33.33 -10.31
C ARG A 340 56.16 33.12 -9.28
N LYS A 341 56.25 33.98 -8.27
CA LYS A 341 57.11 33.80 -7.10
C LYS A 341 56.46 32.76 -6.17
N LYS A 342 57.17 31.67 -5.86
CA LYS A 342 56.94 30.84 -4.68
C LYS A 342 57.46 31.61 -3.46
N LYS A 343 56.60 31.84 -2.46
CA LYS A 343 57.03 32.26 -1.13
C LYS A 343 57.57 31.03 -0.38
N LYS A 344 58.72 31.22 0.27
CA LYS A 344 59.19 30.40 1.39
C LYS A 344 58.27 30.62 2.58
#